data_AF-A0A1B6J4C1-F1
#
_entry.id   AF-A0A1B6J4C1-F1
#
_cell.length_a   1.000
_cell.length_b   1.000
_cell.length_c   1.000
_cell.angle_alpha   90.00
_cell.angle_beta   90.00
_cell.angle_gamma   90.00
#
_symmetry.space_group_name_H-M   'P 1'
#
loop_
_entity.id
_entity.type
_entity.pdbx_description
1 polymer ?
#
loop_
_entity_poly.entity_id
_entity_poly.type
_entity_poly.pdbx_seq_one_letter_code
_entity_poly.pdbx_strand_id
1 'polypeptide(L)'
;LVCEDVDECRQGFCQGGQCTNTPGSFTCHCPVGFDVSSDGRLCIDHDECSQTGMCYNGLCINMDGSFKCRCNNGFILSPTGHSCIDVDECYENPRICLNGRCENTPGSYRCVCQPGFIVSADGAFCVDTNECSISGMCASGKCLNMDGSYRCVCDSGFKLTPDHRSCIDIDECQSSPCQNGRCINTQGNFRCECLPGFTLGPDGRSCVDSRRDLCYARYK
;
A
#
# COMPACT_ATOMS: atom_id res chain seq x y z
N LEU A 1 -67.49 31.11 47.16
CA LEU A 1 -66.52 31.47 46.12
C LEU A 1 -66.40 30.26 45.21
N VAL A 2 -66.92 30.37 44.00
CA VAL A 2 -66.71 29.34 42.95
C VAL A 2 -65.35 29.68 42.34
N CYS A 3 -64.40 28.77 42.45
CA CYS A 3 -63.13 28.89 41.74
C CYS A 3 -63.32 28.21 40.39
N GLU A 4 -63.35 29.01 39.32
CA GLU A 4 -63.33 28.48 37.96
C GLU A 4 -61.88 28.43 37.50
N ASP A 5 -61.53 27.31 36.88
CA ASP A 5 -60.22 27.10 36.28
C ASP A 5 -60.01 28.08 35.12
N VAL A 6 -58.83 28.68 35.08
CA VAL A 6 -58.47 29.64 34.03
C VAL A 6 -57.97 28.85 32.84
N ASP A 7 -58.69 28.87 31.71
CA ASP A 7 -58.24 28.19 30.50
C ASP A 7 -57.01 28.92 29.89
N GLU A 8 -55.81 28.46 30.23
CA GLU A 8 -54.56 29.07 29.75
C GLU A 8 -54.35 28.84 28.25
N CYS A 9 -54.94 27.79 27.68
CA CYS A 9 -54.88 27.53 26.25
C CYS A 9 -55.60 28.63 25.45
N ARG A 10 -56.74 29.13 25.95
CA ARG A 10 -57.45 30.28 25.34
C ARG A 10 -56.70 31.59 25.46
N GLN A 11 -55.81 31.72 26.45
CA GLN A 11 -54.97 32.90 26.63
C GLN A 11 -53.67 32.85 25.80
N GLY A 12 -53.44 31.77 25.05
CA GLY A 12 -52.28 31.64 24.16
C GLY A 12 -50.97 31.35 24.89
N PHE A 13 -51.04 30.73 26.08
CA PHE A 13 -49.85 30.40 26.86
C PHE A 13 -49.01 29.24 26.29
N CYS A 14 -49.49 28.51 25.29
CA CYS A 14 -48.72 27.48 24.59
C CYS A 14 -48.50 27.91 23.14
N GLN A 15 -47.23 28.18 22.77
CA GLN A 15 -46.84 28.63 21.44
C GLN A 15 -46.02 27.55 20.74
N GLY A 16 -46.43 27.19 19.52
CA GLY A 16 -45.73 26.18 18.70
C GLY A 16 -46.09 24.72 19.03
N GLY A 17 -47.02 24.47 19.96
CA GLY A 17 -47.44 23.13 20.37
C GLY A 17 -48.95 23.00 20.58
N GLN A 18 -49.39 21.77 20.88
CA GLN A 18 -50.77 21.45 21.22
C GLN A 18 -51.01 21.63 22.72
N CYS A 19 -51.86 22.60 23.07
CA CYS A 19 -52.21 22.89 24.45
C CYS A 19 -53.33 21.98 24.97
N THR A 20 -53.17 21.47 26.18
CA THR A 20 -54.23 20.78 26.93
C THR A 20 -54.40 21.44 28.29
N ASN A 21 -55.59 22.00 28.53
CA ASN A 21 -55.93 22.64 29.80
C ASN A 21 -56.13 21.59 30.89
N THR A 22 -55.60 21.83 32.08
CA THR A 22 -55.71 20.94 33.24
C THR A 22 -56.15 21.74 34.48
N PRO A 23 -56.80 21.15 35.49
CA PRO A 23 -57.24 21.94 36.64
C PRO A 23 -56.06 22.59 37.38
N GLY A 24 -55.97 23.92 37.34
CA GLY A 24 -54.93 24.74 37.94
C GLY A 24 -53.65 24.92 37.11
N SER A 25 -53.60 24.40 35.87
CA SER A 25 -52.43 24.54 34.98
C SER A 25 -52.72 24.11 33.53
N PHE A 26 -51.71 24.06 32.68
CA PHE A 26 -51.83 23.55 31.32
C PHE A 26 -50.60 22.73 30.94
N THR A 27 -50.76 21.83 29.96
CA THR A 27 -49.64 21.08 29.36
C THR A 27 -49.52 21.46 27.89
N CYS A 28 -48.33 21.89 27.48
CA CYS A 28 -48.00 22.18 26.10
C CYS A 28 -47.28 20.96 25.50
N HIS A 29 -47.88 20.33 24.49
CA HIS A 29 -47.30 19.17 23.80
C HIS A 29 -46.62 19.64 22.52
N CYS A 30 -45.29 19.54 22.48
CA CYS A 30 -44.52 19.99 21.35
C CYS A 30 -44.48 18.96 20.20
N PRO A 31 -44.33 19.41 18.94
CA PRO A 31 -44.01 18.53 17.82
C PRO A 31 -42.69 17.77 18.05
N VAL A 32 -42.48 16.70 17.29
CA VAL A 32 -41.20 15.97 17.31
C VAL A 32 -40.06 16.91 16.93
N GLY A 33 -38.94 16.84 17.65
CA GLY A 33 -37.78 17.72 17.45
C GLY A 33 -37.82 19.02 18.28
N PHE A 34 -38.82 19.17 19.16
CA PHE A 34 -38.95 20.33 20.03
C PHE A 34 -39.12 19.93 21.48
N ASP A 35 -38.48 20.66 22.38
CA ASP A 35 -38.63 20.56 23.83
C ASP A 35 -39.53 21.67 24.37
N VAL A 36 -40.16 21.42 25.51
CA VAL A 36 -40.91 22.44 26.25
C VAL A 36 -39.92 23.35 26.99
N SER A 37 -40.10 24.67 26.84
CA SER A 37 -39.31 25.70 27.53
C SER A 37 -39.41 25.58 29.06
N SER A 38 -38.45 26.18 29.77
CA SER A 38 -38.40 26.13 31.25
C SER A 38 -39.62 26.73 31.95
N ASP A 39 -40.34 27.64 31.30
CA ASP A 39 -41.58 28.24 31.76
C ASP A 39 -42.85 27.48 31.30
N GLY A 40 -42.70 26.39 30.54
CA GLY A 40 -43.80 25.52 30.12
C GLY A 40 -44.63 26.04 28.93
N ARG A 41 -44.23 27.15 28.32
CA ARG A 41 -45.07 27.97 27.44
C ARG A 41 -44.70 27.92 25.96
N LEU A 42 -43.46 27.58 25.64
CA LEU A 42 -42.96 27.59 24.27
C LEU A 42 -42.37 26.23 23.91
N CYS A 43 -42.59 25.83 22.67
CA CYS A 43 -41.82 24.76 22.05
C CYS A 43 -40.54 25.36 21.47
N ILE A 44 -39.40 24.98 22.03
CA ILE A 44 -38.08 25.37 21.55
C ILE A 44 -37.45 24.20 20.82
N ASP A 45 -36.72 24.51 19.76
CA ASP A 45 -36.01 23.52 18.98
C ASP A 45 -35.04 22.70 19.87
N HIS A 46 -35.09 21.38 19.73
CA HIS A 46 -34.20 20.47 20.44
C HIS A 46 -32.86 20.41 19.70
N ASP A 47 -31.84 21.10 20.19
CA ASP A 47 -30.52 21.10 19.53
C ASP A 47 -29.85 19.72 19.62
N GLU A 48 -30.04 18.88 18.60
CA GLU A 48 -29.41 17.56 18.53
C GLU A 48 -27.89 17.65 18.48
N CYS A 49 -27.33 18.77 18.02
CA CYS A 49 -25.88 18.97 17.92
C CYS A 49 -25.22 19.25 19.27
N SER A 50 -26.00 19.57 20.30
CA SER A 50 -25.52 19.66 21.69
C SER A 50 -25.16 18.29 22.29
N GLN A 51 -25.64 17.19 21.69
CA GLN A 51 -25.32 15.82 22.11
C GLN A 51 -23.99 15.33 21.50
N THR A 52 -23.15 14.73 22.34
CA THR A 52 -21.87 14.14 21.90
C THR A 52 -22.09 12.92 21.03
N GLY A 53 -21.42 12.86 19.87
CA GLY A 53 -21.40 11.68 18.99
C GLY A 53 -22.35 11.75 17.79
N MET A 54 -23.11 12.84 17.64
CA MET A 54 -23.93 13.08 16.44
C MET A 54 -23.06 13.36 15.21
N CYS A 55 -23.47 12.84 14.05
CA CYS A 55 -22.75 12.96 12.78
C CYS A 55 -21.28 12.47 12.82
N TYR A 56 -21.06 11.20 13.18
CA TYR A 56 -19.70 10.62 13.14
C TYR A 56 -19.06 10.81 11.76
N ASN A 57 -17.81 11.30 11.71
CA ASN A 57 -17.12 11.74 10.48
C ASN A 57 -17.80 12.87 9.70
N GLY A 58 -18.50 13.77 10.40
CA GLY A 58 -19.07 14.98 9.82
C GLY A 58 -19.30 16.09 10.85
N LEU A 59 -19.87 17.18 10.36
CA LEU A 59 -20.31 18.32 11.15
C LEU A 59 -21.83 18.27 11.31
N CYS A 60 -22.31 18.34 12.55
CA CYS A 60 -23.73 18.49 12.86
C CYS A 60 -24.18 19.94 12.61
N ILE A 61 -25.34 20.10 11.97
CA ILE A 61 -25.98 21.38 11.70
C ILE A 61 -27.42 21.29 12.20
N ASN A 62 -27.70 22.02 13.29
CA ASN A 62 -29.02 22.10 13.87
C ASN A 62 -30.00 22.85 12.95
N MET A 63 -31.25 22.40 12.87
CA MET A 63 -32.34 23.01 12.11
C MET A 63 -33.61 23.05 12.96
N ASP A 64 -34.53 23.94 12.63
CA ASP A 64 -35.81 23.99 13.30
C ASP A 64 -36.59 22.66 13.13
N GLY A 65 -36.72 21.91 14.22
CA GLY A 65 -37.39 20.62 14.33
C GLY A 65 -36.58 19.41 13.86
N SER A 66 -35.29 19.56 13.51
CA SER A 66 -34.45 18.47 13.02
C SER A 66 -32.96 18.85 12.96
N PHE A 67 -32.12 17.97 12.42
CA PHE A 67 -30.72 18.29 12.15
C PHE A 67 -30.29 17.69 10.81
N LYS A 68 -29.16 18.17 10.28
CA LYS A 68 -28.47 17.48 9.19
C LYS A 68 -27.00 17.33 9.48
N CYS A 69 -26.40 16.30 8.89
CA CYS A 69 -24.96 16.19 8.84
C CYS A 69 -24.39 16.83 7.58
N ARG A 70 -23.19 17.40 7.69
CA ARG A 70 -22.31 17.71 6.56
C ARG A 70 -21.08 16.84 6.68
N CYS A 71 -20.92 15.89 5.77
CA CYS A 71 -19.88 14.87 5.86
C CYS A 71 -18.50 15.41 5.48
N ASN A 72 -17.47 14.85 6.11
CA ASN A 72 -16.08 15.07 5.73
C ASN A 72 -15.78 14.41 4.39
N ASN A 73 -14.63 14.75 3.78
CA ASN A 73 -14.16 14.07 2.57
C ASN A 73 -14.02 12.57 2.81
N GLY A 74 -14.37 11.76 1.80
CA GLY A 74 -14.41 10.30 1.90
C GLY A 74 -15.71 9.73 2.49
N PHE A 75 -16.67 10.59 2.84
CA PHE A 75 -17.98 10.17 3.36
C PHE A 75 -19.12 10.81 2.58
N ILE A 76 -20.23 10.11 2.47
CA ILE A 76 -21.49 10.60 1.88
C ILE A 76 -22.61 10.60 2.90
N LEU A 77 -23.62 11.42 2.65
CA LEU A 77 -24.78 11.52 3.52
C LEU A 77 -25.64 10.26 3.38
N SER A 78 -26.08 9.70 4.50
CA SER A 78 -27.04 8.61 4.49
C SER A 78 -28.39 9.07 3.90
N PRO A 79 -29.24 8.13 3.43
CA PRO A 79 -30.54 8.49 2.86
C PRO A 79 -31.44 9.28 3.82
N THR A 80 -31.23 9.15 5.13
CA THR A 80 -31.98 9.89 6.16
C THR A 80 -31.42 11.28 6.44
N GLY A 81 -30.22 11.61 5.95
CA GLY A 81 -29.59 12.92 6.19
C GLY A 81 -28.88 13.07 7.54
N HIS A 82 -28.97 12.04 8.40
CA HIS A 82 -28.62 12.11 9.82
C HIS A 82 -27.32 11.38 10.17
N SER A 83 -26.61 10.82 9.18
CA SER A 83 -25.33 10.17 9.39
C SER A 83 -24.44 10.26 8.16
N CYS A 84 -23.14 10.10 8.37
CA CYS A 84 -22.15 10.04 7.30
C CYS A 84 -21.67 8.60 7.16
N ILE A 85 -21.86 8.05 5.97
CA ILE A 85 -21.42 6.70 5.60
C ILE A 85 -20.13 6.81 4.80
N ASP A 86 -19.22 5.90 5.09
CA ASP A 86 -17.95 5.79 4.40
C ASP A 86 -18.16 5.47 2.92
N VAL A 87 -17.39 6.10 2.04
CA VAL A 87 -17.39 5.77 0.62
C VAL A 87 -16.42 4.62 0.42
N ASP A 88 -16.90 3.47 -0.02
CA ASP A 88 -16.01 2.36 -0.36
C ASP A 88 -15.44 2.56 -1.77
N GLU A 89 -14.26 3.17 -1.87
CA GLU A 89 -13.62 3.43 -3.16
C GLU A 89 -13.19 2.14 -3.86
N CYS A 90 -12.95 1.07 -3.11
CA CYS A 90 -12.62 -0.25 -3.66
C CYS A 90 -13.83 -0.89 -4.35
N TYR A 91 -15.04 -0.65 -3.84
CA TYR A 91 -16.29 -1.09 -4.46
C TYR A 91 -16.61 -0.25 -5.70
N GLU A 92 -16.52 1.07 -5.61
CA GLU A 92 -16.79 2.00 -6.72
C GLU A 92 -15.81 1.80 -7.88
N ASN A 93 -14.53 1.57 -7.58
CA ASN A 93 -13.51 1.29 -8.58
C ASN A 93 -12.59 0.12 -8.18
N PRO A 94 -12.96 -1.12 -8.56
CA PRO A 94 -12.17 -2.32 -8.23
C PRO A 94 -10.75 -2.34 -8.81
N ARG A 95 -10.43 -1.45 -9.76
CA ARG A 95 -9.12 -1.33 -10.41
C ARG A 95 -8.33 -0.09 -10.00
N ILE A 96 -8.74 0.60 -8.94
CA ILE A 96 -8.08 1.81 -8.46
C ILE A 96 -6.60 1.56 -8.08
N CYS A 97 -6.31 0.40 -7.49
CA CYS A 97 -4.95 -0.03 -7.18
C CYS A 97 -4.34 -0.86 -8.31
N LEU A 98 -3.63 -0.22 -9.23
CA LEU A 98 -2.82 -0.93 -10.23
C LEU A 98 -1.71 -1.72 -9.53
N ASN A 99 -1.43 -2.96 -9.97
CA ASN A 99 -0.39 -3.84 -9.42
C ASN A 99 -0.50 -4.09 -7.88
N GLY A 100 -1.73 -4.04 -7.35
CA GLY A 100 -2.00 -4.21 -5.93
C GLY A 100 -3.44 -4.64 -5.63
N ARG A 101 -3.73 -4.78 -4.33
CA ARG A 101 -5.08 -4.99 -3.80
C ARG A 101 -5.55 -3.72 -3.10
N CYS A 102 -6.79 -3.32 -3.33
CA CYS A 102 -7.43 -2.23 -2.60
C CYS A 102 -7.95 -2.69 -1.24
N GLU A 103 -7.70 -1.90 -0.19
CA GLU A 103 -8.32 -2.04 1.13
C GLU A 103 -9.02 -0.74 1.50
N ASN A 104 -10.34 -0.82 1.71
CA ASN A 104 -11.14 0.33 2.16
C ASN A 104 -10.81 0.69 3.61
N THR A 105 -10.78 1.98 3.92
CA THR A 105 -10.50 2.52 5.25
C THR A 105 -11.46 3.68 5.55
N PRO A 106 -11.75 4.01 6.82
CA PRO A 106 -12.65 5.13 7.10
C PRO A 106 -12.14 6.46 6.51
N GLY A 107 -12.86 6.98 5.52
CA GLY A 107 -12.60 8.24 4.81
C GLY A 107 -11.60 8.14 3.65
N SER A 108 -11.10 6.96 3.32
CA SER A 108 -10.14 6.75 2.23
C SER A 108 -9.93 5.28 1.89
N TYR A 109 -8.96 4.97 1.03
CA TYR A 109 -8.50 3.61 0.78
C TYR A 109 -6.98 3.56 0.83
N ARG A 110 -6.44 2.33 0.90
CA ARG A 110 -5.01 2.10 0.69
C ARG A 110 -4.78 0.94 -0.25
N CYS A 111 -3.70 1.03 -1.02
CA CYS A 111 -3.24 -0.06 -1.87
C CYS A 111 -2.20 -0.91 -1.16
N VAL A 112 -2.43 -2.23 -1.14
CA VAL A 112 -1.47 -3.24 -0.72
C VAL A 112 -0.80 -3.80 -1.96
N CYS A 113 0.47 -3.45 -2.16
CA CYS A 113 1.19 -3.75 -3.39
C CYS A 113 1.63 -5.21 -3.51
N GLN A 114 1.67 -5.72 -4.73
CA GLN A 114 2.24 -7.02 -5.04
C GLN A 114 3.76 -7.00 -4.82
N PRO A 115 4.42 -8.17 -4.65
CA PRO A 115 5.88 -8.24 -4.56
C PRO A 115 6.54 -7.58 -5.79
N GLY A 116 7.60 -6.80 -5.55
CA GLY A 116 8.26 -6.01 -6.60
C GLY A 116 7.69 -4.61 -6.79
N PHE A 117 6.60 -4.25 -6.11
CA PHE A 117 6.00 -2.93 -6.18
C PHE A 117 5.97 -2.23 -4.81
N ILE A 118 6.01 -0.91 -4.83
CA ILE A 118 5.87 -0.04 -3.66
C ILE A 118 4.72 0.95 -3.85
N VAL A 119 4.16 1.45 -2.76
CA VAL A 119 3.08 2.46 -2.80
C VAL A 119 3.64 3.78 -3.36
N SER A 120 2.88 4.42 -4.25
CA SER A 120 3.18 5.74 -4.81
C SER A 120 3.23 6.83 -3.73
N ALA A 121 3.86 7.97 -4.04
CA ALA A 121 4.02 9.06 -3.07
C ALA A 121 2.69 9.66 -2.58
N ASP A 122 1.64 9.60 -3.41
CA ASP A 122 0.27 10.03 -3.11
C ASP A 122 -0.58 8.91 -2.47
N GLY A 123 -0.06 7.70 -2.31
CA GLY A 123 -0.77 6.58 -1.69
C GLY A 123 -1.79 5.88 -2.60
N ALA A 124 -1.98 6.37 -3.82
CA ALA A 124 -3.12 6.01 -4.65
C ALA A 124 -2.94 4.72 -5.48
N PHE A 125 -1.70 4.32 -5.78
CA PHE A 125 -1.42 3.13 -6.60
C PHE A 125 -0.04 2.53 -6.29
N CYS A 126 0.26 1.38 -6.90
CA CYS A 126 1.55 0.71 -6.74
C CYS A 126 2.44 0.95 -7.96
N VAL A 127 3.68 1.32 -7.71
CA VAL A 127 4.72 1.56 -8.72
C VAL A 127 5.82 0.54 -8.61
N ASP A 128 6.40 0.20 -9.75
CA ASP A 128 7.49 -0.77 -9.84
C ASP A 128 8.70 -0.32 -9.00
N THR A 129 9.30 -1.28 -8.30
CA THR A 129 10.51 -1.04 -7.50
C THR A 129 11.70 -1.21 -8.40
N ASN A 130 12.42 -0.13 -8.69
CA ASN A 130 13.61 -0.24 -9.51
C ASN A 130 14.77 -0.88 -8.73
N GLU A 131 14.91 -2.20 -8.79
CA GLU A 131 15.96 -2.91 -8.07
C GLU A 131 17.36 -2.55 -8.59
N CYS A 132 17.48 -2.12 -9.85
CA CYS A 132 18.75 -1.68 -10.43
C CYS A 132 19.26 -0.35 -9.89
N SER A 133 18.44 0.38 -9.12
CA SER A 133 18.91 1.57 -8.38
C SER A 133 19.76 1.20 -7.15
N ILE A 134 19.77 -0.07 -6.75
CA ILE A 134 20.57 -0.57 -5.63
C ILE A 134 21.99 -0.88 -6.13
N SER A 135 22.99 -0.28 -5.48
CA SER A 135 24.40 -0.49 -5.83
C SER A 135 24.84 -1.94 -5.61
N GLY A 136 25.53 -2.52 -6.60
CA GLY A 136 26.06 -3.88 -6.50
C GLY A 136 25.08 -4.99 -6.88
N MET A 137 23.87 -4.64 -7.36
CA MET A 137 22.98 -5.61 -7.99
C MET A 137 23.61 -6.22 -9.24
N CYS A 138 23.38 -7.52 -9.46
CA CYS A 138 23.97 -8.30 -10.56
C CYS A 138 25.52 -8.29 -10.57
N ALA A 139 26.15 -8.84 -9.54
CA ALA A 139 27.61 -8.97 -9.51
C ALA A 139 28.16 -9.65 -10.78
N SER A 140 29.10 -9.00 -11.48
CA SER A 140 29.66 -9.46 -12.77
C SER A 140 28.65 -9.47 -13.93
N GLY A 141 27.78 -8.46 -13.97
CA GLY A 141 26.86 -8.24 -15.06
C GLY A 141 26.15 -6.88 -14.99
N LYS A 142 25.16 -6.71 -15.87
CA LYS A 142 24.29 -5.52 -15.96
C LYS A 142 22.90 -5.86 -15.44
N CYS A 143 22.35 -4.99 -14.60
CA CYS A 143 20.96 -5.09 -14.15
C CYS A 143 20.01 -4.46 -15.17
N LEU A 144 18.89 -5.14 -15.44
CA LEU A 144 17.78 -4.63 -16.23
C LEU A 144 16.50 -4.66 -15.38
N ASN A 145 15.89 -3.49 -15.20
CA ASN A 145 14.64 -3.35 -14.48
C ASN A 145 13.46 -3.86 -15.32
N MET A 146 12.52 -4.56 -14.70
CA MET A 146 11.31 -5.11 -15.33
C MET A 146 10.10 -4.82 -14.44
N ASP A 147 8.90 -4.82 -15.00
CA ASP A 147 7.70 -4.57 -14.18
C ASP A 147 7.50 -5.73 -13.17
N GLY A 148 7.61 -5.40 -11.88
CA GLY A 148 7.53 -6.32 -10.74
C GLY A 148 8.78 -7.15 -10.48
N SER A 149 9.88 -6.93 -11.20
CA SER A 149 11.12 -7.68 -10.99
C SER A 149 12.33 -7.08 -11.71
N TYR A 150 13.45 -7.80 -11.70
CA TYR A 150 14.62 -7.47 -12.49
C TYR A 150 15.26 -8.72 -13.07
N ARG A 151 16.11 -8.53 -14.07
CA ARG A 151 16.98 -9.59 -14.57
C ARG A 151 18.41 -9.11 -14.70
N CYS A 152 19.35 -10.03 -14.52
CA CYS A 152 20.74 -9.78 -14.84
C CYS A 152 21.08 -10.20 -16.27
N VAL A 153 22.01 -9.48 -16.88
CA VAL A 153 22.71 -9.86 -18.10
C VAL A 153 24.17 -10.01 -17.73
N CYS A 154 24.66 -11.24 -17.77
CA CYS A 154 26.00 -11.57 -17.28
C CYS A 154 27.09 -11.18 -18.27
N ASP A 155 28.23 -10.76 -17.73
CA ASP A 155 29.44 -10.54 -18.52
C ASP A 155 30.01 -11.89 -19.02
N SER A 156 30.95 -11.83 -19.96
CA SER A 156 31.61 -13.04 -20.47
C SER A 156 32.34 -13.80 -19.36
N GLY A 157 32.29 -15.14 -19.38
CA GLY A 157 32.81 -16.00 -18.31
C GLY A 157 31.80 -16.26 -17.17
N PHE A 158 30.61 -15.66 -17.23
CA PHE A 158 29.56 -15.87 -16.24
C PHE A 158 28.29 -16.41 -16.90
N LYS A 159 27.54 -17.20 -16.14
CA LYS A 159 26.22 -17.70 -16.51
C LYS A 159 25.17 -17.19 -15.53
N LEU A 160 23.96 -17.09 -16.05
CA LEU A 160 22.82 -16.64 -15.26
C LEU A 160 22.35 -17.76 -14.32
N THR A 161 21.97 -17.39 -13.10
CA THR A 161 21.31 -18.31 -12.17
C THR A 161 19.91 -18.71 -12.66
N PRO A 162 19.34 -19.86 -12.22
CA PRO A 162 18.01 -20.30 -12.66
C PRO A 162 16.89 -19.30 -12.38
N ASP A 163 17.01 -18.50 -11.32
CA ASP A 163 16.08 -17.44 -10.95
C ASP A 163 16.30 -16.13 -11.73
N HIS A 164 17.30 -16.09 -12.63
CA HIS A 164 17.63 -14.97 -13.51
C HIS A 164 18.11 -13.68 -12.79
N ARG A 165 18.44 -13.78 -11.49
CA ARG A 165 18.72 -12.63 -10.61
C ARG A 165 20.19 -12.44 -10.26
N SER A 166 21.07 -13.34 -10.67
CA SER A 166 22.49 -13.23 -10.36
C SER A 166 23.34 -13.90 -11.43
N CYS A 167 24.59 -13.46 -11.50
CA CYS A 167 25.58 -14.03 -12.40
C CYS A 167 26.58 -14.83 -11.58
N ILE A 168 26.73 -16.09 -11.95
CA ILE A 168 27.68 -17.01 -11.32
C ILE A 168 28.77 -17.36 -12.32
N ASP A 169 29.97 -17.51 -11.79
CA ASP A 169 31.14 -17.89 -12.54
C ASP A 169 30.93 -19.23 -13.27
N ILE A 170 31.38 -19.31 -14.52
CA ILE A 170 31.36 -20.57 -15.27
C ILE A 170 32.63 -21.33 -14.91
N ASP A 171 32.48 -22.48 -14.26
CA ASP A 171 33.63 -23.36 -14.04
C ASP A 171 34.05 -24.04 -15.36
N GLU A 172 34.97 -23.42 -16.09
CA GLU A 172 35.45 -24.00 -17.36
C GLU A 172 36.26 -25.27 -17.13
N CYS A 173 36.78 -25.52 -15.92
CA CYS A 173 37.54 -26.72 -15.60
C CYS A 173 36.70 -27.99 -15.64
N GLN A 174 35.37 -27.90 -15.57
CA GLN A 174 34.46 -29.03 -15.78
C GLN A 174 34.61 -29.65 -17.18
N SER A 175 35.07 -28.87 -18.16
CA SER A 175 35.31 -29.34 -19.53
C SER A 175 36.71 -29.92 -19.76
N SER A 176 37.56 -29.97 -18.73
CA SER A 176 38.97 -30.36 -18.82
C SER A 176 39.74 -29.63 -19.95
N PRO A 177 39.77 -28.29 -19.96
CA PRO A 177 40.28 -27.50 -21.08
C PRO A 177 41.82 -27.47 -21.17
N CYS A 178 42.53 -27.89 -20.12
CA CYS A 178 44.00 -27.87 -20.04
C CYS A 178 44.61 -29.18 -20.50
N GLN A 179 45.56 -29.13 -21.44
CA GLN A 179 46.32 -30.31 -21.87
C GLN A 179 47.63 -30.43 -21.09
N ASN A 180 47.89 -31.59 -20.48
CA ASN A 180 49.09 -31.88 -19.68
C ASN A 180 49.33 -30.92 -18.49
N GLY A 181 48.26 -30.36 -17.91
CA GLY A 181 48.33 -29.44 -16.79
C GLY A 181 47.09 -29.50 -15.89
N ARG A 182 47.17 -28.82 -14.74
CA ARG A 182 46.06 -28.66 -13.79
C ARG A 182 45.26 -27.41 -14.16
N CYS A 183 43.94 -27.56 -14.30
CA CYS A 183 43.05 -26.41 -14.48
C CYS A 183 42.74 -25.74 -13.13
N ILE A 184 42.75 -24.42 -13.10
CA ILE A 184 42.31 -23.60 -11.97
C ILE A 184 41.25 -22.63 -12.45
N ASN A 185 40.05 -22.78 -11.91
CA ASN A 185 38.95 -21.87 -12.14
C ASN A 185 39.20 -20.52 -11.46
N THR A 186 38.94 -19.42 -12.15
CA THR A 186 39.11 -18.05 -11.65
C THR A 186 37.87 -17.23 -11.96
N GLN A 187 37.68 -16.08 -11.30
CA GLN A 187 36.47 -15.29 -11.54
C GLN A 187 36.45 -14.73 -12.98
N GLY A 188 35.49 -15.18 -13.78
CA GLY A 188 35.25 -14.82 -15.17
C GLY A 188 36.15 -15.53 -16.18
N ASN A 189 36.98 -16.50 -15.77
CA ASN A 189 37.91 -17.21 -16.65
C ASN A 189 38.55 -18.43 -15.96
N PHE A 190 39.47 -19.12 -16.63
CA PHE A 190 40.32 -20.14 -16.02
C PHE A 190 41.78 -19.95 -16.41
N ARG A 191 42.68 -20.63 -15.69
CA ARG A 191 44.09 -20.75 -16.08
C ARG A 191 44.61 -22.17 -15.92
N CYS A 192 45.57 -22.53 -16.76
CA CYS A 192 46.26 -23.82 -16.69
C CYS A 192 47.60 -23.68 -15.98
N GLU A 193 47.83 -24.49 -14.96
CA GLU A 193 49.13 -24.63 -14.29
C GLU A 193 49.81 -25.92 -14.76
N CYS A 194 50.98 -25.77 -15.39
CA CYS A 194 51.73 -26.90 -15.92
C CYS A 194 52.46 -27.68 -14.84
N LEU A 195 52.62 -28.98 -15.07
CA LEU A 195 53.45 -29.84 -14.23
C LEU A 195 54.95 -29.45 -14.33
N PRO A 196 55.77 -29.77 -13.32
CA PRO A 196 57.21 -29.49 -13.37
C PRO A 196 57.88 -30.04 -14.64
N GLY A 197 58.68 -29.21 -15.31
CA GLY A 197 59.33 -29.55 -16.58
C GLY A 197 58.52 -29.18 -17.83
N PHE A 198 57.29 -28.68 -17.68
CA PHE A 198 56.47 -28.17 -18.78
C PHE A 198 56.26 -26.65 -18.66
N THR A 199 56.10 -25.99 -19.80
CA THR A 199 55.82 -24.55 -19.91
C THR A 199 54.49 -24.33 -20.62
N LEU A 200 53.80 -23.24 -20.27
CA LEU A 200 52.51 -22.90 -20.88
C LEU A 200 52.74 -22.47 -22.34
N GLY A 201 52.03 -23.12 -23.26
CA GLY A 201 52.06 -22.82 -24.67
C GLY A 201 51.41 -21.46 -25.00
N PRO A 202 51.56 -20.99 -26.25
CA PRO A 202 51.02 -19.70 -26.70
C PRO A 202 49.49 -19.66 -26.72
N ASP A 203 48.82 -20.82 -26.70
CA ASP A 203 47.37 -20.95 -26.60
C ASP A 203 46.84 -20.77 -25.17
N GLY A 204 47.73 -20.69 -24.18
CA GLY A 204 47.37 -20.58 -22.76
C GLY A 204 46.70 -21.83 -22.18
N ARG A 205 46.67 -22.95 -22.93
CA ARG A 205 45.91 -24.17 -22.58
C ARG A 205 46.75 -25.44 -22.65
N SER A 206 47.82 -25.44 -23.45
CA SER A 206 48.65 -26.62 -23.65
C SER A 206 49.98 -26.50 -22.91
N CYS A 207 50.30 -27.47 -22.08
CA CYS A 207 51.60 -27.56 -21.43
C CYS A 207 52.57 -28.31 -22.32
N VAL A 208 53.58 -27.60 -22.84
CA VAL A 208 54.61 -28.15 -23.72
C VAL A 208 55.87 -28.51 -22.93
N ASP A 209 56.48 -29.64 -23.28
CA ASP A 209 57.67 -30.13 -22.60
C ASP A 209 58.83 -29.14 -22.81
N SER A 210 59.39 -28.65 -21.71
CA SER A 210 60.53 -27.73 -21.69
C SER A 210 61.82 -28.41 -21.22
N ARG A 211 61.77 -29.72 -20.93
CA ARG A 211 62.93 -30.52 -20.57
C ARG A 211 63.83 -30.63 -21.79
N ARG A 212 65.00 -30.01 -21.68
CA ARG A 212 66.07 -30.16 -22.66
C ARG A 212 66.82 -31.46 -22.35
N ASP A 213 66.43 -32.55 -22.99
CA ASP A 213 67.26 -33.75 -23.02
C ASP A 213 68.37 -33.62 -24.07
N LEU A 214 69.51 -34.25 -23.80
CA LEU A 214 70.63 -34.31 -24.74
C LEU A 214 70.23 -35.13 -25.96
N CYS A 215 69.98 -34.47 -27.09
CA CYS A 215 69.79 -35.14 -28.36
C CYS A 215 71.14 -35.75 -28.80
N TYR A 216 71.33 -37.06 -28.62
CA TYR A 216 72.50 -37.74 -29.17
C TYR A 216 72.30 -37.96 -30.67
N ALA A 217 73.07 -37.25 -31.49
CA ALA A 217 73.00 -37.34 -32.95
C ALA A 217 73.53 -38.67 -33.53
N ARG A 218 74.00 -39.62 -32.72
CA ARG A 218 74.53 -40.91 -33.19
C ARG A 218 74.28 -42.05 -32.21
N TYR A 219 73.59 -43.08 -32.70
CA TYR A 219 73.62 -44.44 -32.16
C TYR A 219 74.97 -45.06 -32.50
N LYS A 220 75.68 -45.61 -31.51
CA LYS A 220 76.95 -46.32 -31.71
C LYS A 220 76.70 -47.81 -31.75
#